data_AF-A0A162I0P0-F1
#
_entry.id   AF-A0A162I0P0-F1
#
_cell.length_a   1.000
_cell.length_b   1.000
_cell.length_c   1.000
_cell.angle_alpha   90.00
_cell.angle_beta   90.00
_cell.angle_gamma   90.00
#
_symmetry.space_group_name_H-M   'P 1'
#
loop_
_entity.id
_entity.type
_entity.pdbx_description
1 polymer ?
#
loop_
_entity_poly.entity_id
_entity_poly.type
_entity_poly.pdbx_seq_one_letter_code
_entity_poly.pdbx_strand_id
1 'polypeptide(L)'
;MHGLPAPFDFGRVCTPKAFSLFTFSITYLLEISRPNMTGPEGREASDFKVYITTTEIAPSDARPMFLNSITTDTDTLHFEQAHGSSAQQVCQHHRHHYPNGNPHGIHDTLLLIFDAPNPSIRGILLVNVHAYHGYADAIRLRPDTAGMTIASLAMGSSDWLTEREGAFDESLADVQPVPRFILYNTVPDAPFSQKAVRDIDLGLHLINTSPSGGASGMAADDNQDQCLEFRFQVVPSNSGLDAIYTRHNTTAQEKGADTSVFVVLDEAYARDGALIAQTTEPRRHFRCRGPLAGELPWWAATGFATWDDARALASRQDEQEEKRA
;
A
#
# COMPACT_ATOMS: atom_id res chain seq x y z
N MET A 1 -50.15 48.71 -23.26
CA MET A 1 -48.78 48.85 -23.80
C MET A 1 -47.81 48.87 -22.64
N HIS A 2 -46.76 48.05 -22.76
CA HIS A 2 -45.51 48.00 -21.99
C HIS A 2 -45.51 47.56 -20.52
N GLY A 3 -44.76 46.47 -20.30
CA GLY A 3 -44.30 45.93 -19.03
C GLY A 3 -43.53 44.62 -19.26
N LEU A 4 -42.34 44.73 -19.86
CA LEU A 4 -41.38 43.62 -20.05
C LEU A 4 -40.76 43.22 -18.69
N PRO A 5 -40.54 41.92 -18.40
CA PRO A 5 -39.61 41.48 -17.37
C PRO A 5 -38.21 41.23 -17.93
N ALA A 6 -37.22 41.52 -17.08
CA ALA A 6 -35.78 41.51 -17.32
C ALA A 6 -35.19 40.07 -17.52
N PRO A 7 -34.01 39.96 -18.17
CA PRO A 7 -33.40 38.69 -18.54
C PRO A 7 -32.65 38.00 -17.37
N PHE A 8 -32.67 36.66 -17.42
CA PHE A 8 -31.88 35.76 -16.57
C PHE A 8 -30.38 35.87 -16.88
N ASP A 9 -29.59 35.98 -15.82
CA ASP A 9 -28.14 36.10 -15.83
C ASP A 9 -27.47 34.72 -16.01
N PHE A 10 -26.54 34.66 -16.95
CA PHE A 10 -25.68 33.49 -17.23
C PHE A 10 -24.36 33.69 -16.48
N GLY A 11 -23.96 32.73 -15.64
CA GLY A 11 -22.56 32.71 -15.21
C GLY A 11 -22.22 31.75 -14.07
N ARG A 12 -21.70 30.56 -14.42
CA ARG A 12 -20.29 30.17 -14.21
C ARG A 12 -20.14 28.67 -14.47
N VAL A 13 -19.78 28.37 -15.71
CA VAL A 13 -19.15 27.11 -16.09
C VAL A 13 -17.70 27.21 -15.64
N CYS A 14 -17.29 26.42 -14.64
CA CYS A 14 -15.88 26.26 -14.30
C CYS A 14 -15.25 25.28 -15.31
N THR A 15 -14.43 25.82 -16.20
CA THR A 15 -13.54 25.07 -17.08
C THR A 15 -12.37 24.48 -16.29
N PRO A 16 -11.89 23.26 -16.59
CA PRO A 16 -10.64 22.76 -16.03
C PRO A 16 -9.47 23.54 -16.65
N LYS A 17 -8.67 24.17 -15.81
CA LYS A 17 -7.42 24.82 -16.21
C LYS A 17 -6.39 23.75 -16.56
N ALA A 18 -5.78 23.93 -17.73
CA ALA A 18 -4.67 23.16 -18.25
C ALA A 18 -3.50 23.07 -17.25
N PHE A 19 -3.02 21.86 -16.99
CA PHE A 19 -1.74 21.64 -16.34
C PHE A 19 -0.62 21.89 -17.34
N SER A 20 0.14 22.95 -17.08
CA SER A 20 1.39 23.27 -17.78
C SER A 20 2.48 22.34 -17.25
N LEU A 21 3.07 21.56 -18.16
CA LEU A 21 4.35 20.89 -17.97
C LEU A 21 5.42 21.92 -17.54
N PHE A 22 5.99 21.74 -16.36
CA PHE A 22 7.25 22.38 -15.98
C PHE A 22 8.22 21.30 -15.53
N THR A 23 9.08 20.90 -16.47
CA THR A 23 10.39 20.29 -16.19
C THR A 23 11.21 21.22 -15.30
N PHE A 24 11.59 20.74 -14.12
CA PHE A 24 12.66 21.34 -13.33
C PHE A 24 13.74 20.30 -13.05
N SER A 25 14.87 20.44 -13.74
CA SER A 25 16.15 19.90 -13.29
C SER A 25 16.60 20.69 -12.07
N ILE A 26 16.80 20.02 -10.94
CA ILE A 26 17.58 20.58 -9.82
C ILE A 26 18.60 19.54 -9.37
N THR A 27 19.81 19.71 -9.89
CA THR A 27 21.04 19.20 -9.29
C THR A 27 21.36 20.08 -8.07
N TYR A 28 21.40 19.51 -6.86
CA TYR A 28 22.40 19.71 -5.78
C TYR A 28 21.85 19.54 -4.35
N LEU A 29 22.63 18.75 -3.58
CA LEU A 29 22.88 18.79 -2.12
C LEU A 29 21.74 18.49 -1.14
N LEU A 30 21.69 17.24 -0.67
CA LEU A 30 21.42 16.90 0.74
C LEU A 30 22.24 15.65 1.14
N GLU A 31 23.46 15.88 1.62
CA GLU A 31 24.09 15.06 2.66
C GLU A 31 23.40 15.42 3.98
N ILE A 32 22.70 14.48 4.61
CA ILE A 32 22.60 14.27 6.07
C ILE A 32 21.68 13.05 6.33
N SER A 33 22.24 12.06 7.05
CA SER A 33 21.61 10.87 7.64
C SER A 33 21.03 9.82 6.68
N ARG A 34 21.91 9.21 5.89
CA ARG A 34 21.69 7.86 5.35
C ARG A 34 21.89 6.83 6.49
N PRO A 35 21.03 5.82 6.71
CA PRO A 35 21.53 4.57 7.26
C PRO A 35 22.59 4.05 6.26
N ASN A 36 23.78 3.71 6.76
CA ASN A 36 24.86 3.16 5.95
C ASN A 36 24.37 1.96 5.12
N MET A 37 24.02 2.22 3.85
CA MET A 37 23.91 1.24 2.76
C MET A 37 25.27 1.06 2.09
N THR A 38 26.36 1.28 2.82
CA THR A 38 27.71 0.99 2.36
C THR A 38 28.18 -0.28 3.06
N GLY A 39 28.15 -1.39 2.32
CA GLY A 39 28.91 -2.58 2.69
C GLY A 39 30.41 -2.26 2.83
N PRO A 40 31.21 -3.18 3.37
CA PRO A 40 32.63 -2.96 3.68
C PRO A 40 33.52 -2.74 2.44
N GLU A 41 32.97 -2.79 1.23
CA GLU A 41 33.55 -2.27 0.00
C GLU A 41 32.46 -1.46 -0.68
N GLY A 42 32.74 -0.22 -1.10
CA GLY A 42 31.75 0.73 -1.68
C GLY A 42 31.12 0.31 -3.02
N ARG A 43 30.63 -0.92 -3.12
CA ARG A 43 29.69 -1.37 -4.14
C ARG A 43 28.29 -1.10 -3.62
N GLU A 44 27.60 -0.14 -4.23
CA GLU A 44 26.14 -0.10 -4.19
C GLU A 44 25.63 -1.45 -4.68
N ALA A 45 24.72 -2.09 -3.95
CA ALA A 45 24.13 -3.34 -4.39
C ALA A 45 23.39 -3.09 -5.72
N SER A 46 23.96 -3.58 -6.81
CA SER A 46 23.45 -3.33 -8.17
C SER A 46 22.38 -4.34 -8.58
N ASP A 47 22.29 -5.46 -7.85
CA ASP A 47 21.60 -6.67 -8.29
C ASP A 47 20.39 -6.98 -7.41
N PHE A 48 19.29 -7.41 -8.04
CA PHE A 48 18.01 -7.64 -7.36
C PHE A 48 17.54 -9.07 -7.54
N LYS A 49 16.84 -9.57 -6.52
CA LYS A 49 16.13 -10.85 -6.62
C LYS A 49 14.73 -10.65 -7.19
N VAL A 50 14.40 -11.51 -8.15
CA VAL A 50 13.06 -11.64 -8.72
C VAL A 50 12.55 -13.04 -8.41
N TYR A 51 11.61 -13.13 -7.47
CA TYR A 51 11.02 -14.40 -7.08
C TYR A 51 9.79 -14.70 -7.93
N ILE A 52 9.66 -15.94 -8.39
CA ILE A 52 8.49 -16.43 -9.11
C ILE A 52 7.79 -17.45 -8.22
N THR A 53 6.65 -17.08 -7.64
CA THR A 53 5.88 -17.93 -6.73
C THR A 53 4.67 -18.56 -7.40
N THR A 54 4.18 -17.99 -8.51
CA THR A 54 3.19 -18.66 -9.37
C THR A 54 3.84 -19.76 -10.20
N THR A 55 3.11 -20.85 -10.43
CA THR A 55 3.55 -21.94 -11.32
C THR A 55 3.28 -21.65 -12.81
N GLU A 56 2.56 -20.57 -13.12
CA GLU A 56 2.09 -20.26 -14.47
C GLU A 56 3.11 -19.48 -15.31
N ILE A 57 4.23 -19.05 -14.72
CA ILE A 57 5.24 -18.24 -15.39
C ILE A 57 6.60 -18.92 -15.24
N ALA A 58 7.27 -19.19 -16.36
CA ALA A 58 8.64 -19.65 -16.33
C ALA A 58 9.61 -18.44 -16.22
N PRO A 59 10.81 -18.63 -15.63
CA PRO A 59 11.84 -17.58 -15.59
C PRO A 59 12.19 -17.01 -16.98
N SER A 60 12.17 -17.85 -18.02
CA SER A 60 12.41 -17.44 -19.41
C SER A 60 11.37 -16.46 -19.94
N ASP A 61 10.15 -16.53 -19.41
CA ASP A 61 9.02 -15.69 -19.84
C ASP A 61 8.93 -14.41 -19.01
N ALA A 62 9.33 -14.46 -17.74
CA ALA A 62 9.37 -13.32 -16.85
C ALA A 62 10.43 -12.28 -17.25
N ARG A 63 11.64 -12.72 -17.62
CA ARG A 63 12.76 -11.82 -17.95
C ARG A 63 12.44 -10.84 -19.09
N PRO A 64 11.86 -11.25 -20.23
CA PRO A 64 11.47 -10.34 -21.30
C PRO A 64 10.51 -9.22 -20.88
N MET A 65 9.74 -9.41 -19.80
CA MET A 65 8.76 -8.42 -19.34
C MET A 65 9.40 -7.15 -18.77
N PHE A 66 10.69 -7.20 -18.43
CA PHE A 66 11.46 -6.06 -17.96
C PHE A 66 12.20 -5.32 -19.09
N LEU A 67 12.24 -5.85 -20.32
CA LEU A 67 13.08 -5.30 -21.40
C LEU A 67 12.67 -3.90 -21.87
N ASN A 68 11.44 -3.46 -21.56
CA ASN A 68 11.00 -2.09 -21.84
C ASN A 68 11.43 -1.10 -20.73
N SER A 69 11.98 -1.59 -19.62
CA SER A 69 12.53 -0.76 -18.56
C SER A 69 13.86 -0.16 -19.04
N ILE A 70 13.82 1.09 -19.48
CA ILE A 70 15.00 1.83 -19.97
C ILE A 70 16.11 2.00 -18.93
N THR A 71 15.84 1.72 -17.66
CA THR A 71 16.77 1.94 -16.54
C THR A 71 17.29 0.66 -15.92
N THR A 72 16.66 -0.50 -16.17
CA THR A 72 17.05 -1.76 -15.52
C THR A 72 17.82 -2.60 -16.51
N ASP A 73 19.13 -2.73 -16.29
CA ASP A 73 19.89 -3.77 -16.96
C ASP A 73 19.36 -5.12 -16.47
N THR A 74 18.71 -5.89 -17.35
CA THR A 74 18.12 -7.17 -16.95
C THR A 74 19.15 -8.16 -16.42
N ASP A 75 20.44 -7.94 -16.69
CA ASP A 75 21.52 -8.77 -16.15
C ASP A 75 21.70 -8.58 -14.64
N THR A 76 21.20 -7.49 -14.06
CA THR A 76 21.16 -7.30 -12.60
C THR A 76 19.97 -7.99 -11.94
N LEU A 77 19.04 -8.57 -12.72
CA LEU A 77 17.88 -9.29 -12.21
C LEU A 77 18.17 -10.80 -12.12
N HIS A 78 18.16 -11.32 -10.89
CA HIS A 78 18.40 -12.72 -10.57
C HIS A 78 17.07 -13.42 -10.28
N PHE A 79 16.64 -14.27 -11.21
CA PHE A 79 15.36 -14.97 -11.13
C PHE A 79 15.48 -16.23 -10.28
N GLU A 80 14.55 -16.41 -9.36
CA GLU A 80 14.51 -17.55 -8.45
C GLU A 80 13.09 -18.12 -8.37
N GLN A 81 12.96 -19.43 -8.55
CA GLN A 81 11.66 -20.11 -8.42
C GLN A 81 11.38 -20.41 -6.95
N ALA A 82 10.24 -19.93 -6.48
CA ALA A 82 9.73 -20.13 -5.12
C ALA A 82 8.25 -20.57 -5.17
N HIS A 83 7.93 -21.49 -6.10
CA HIS A 83 6.56 -21.89 -6.38
C HIS A 83 5.79 -22.30 -5.12
N GLY A 84 4.56 -21.79 -4.99
CA GLY A 84 3.68 -22.07 -3.85
C GLY A 84 4.02 -21.33 -2.55
N SER A 85 5.08 -20.52 -2.52
CA SER A 85 5.40 -19.66 -1.38
C SER A 85 4.54 -18.40 -1.39
N SER A 86 4.07 -17.95 -0.22
CA SER A 86 3.46 -16.63 -0.09
C SER A 86 4.51 -15.52 -0.20
N ALA A 87 4.10 -14.30 -0.55
CA ALA A 87 5.00 -13.16 -0.57
C ALA A 87 5.67 -12.91 0.80
N GLN A 88 4.96 -13.16 1.91
CA GLN A 88 5.54 -13.08 3.26
C GLN A 88 6.62 -14.14 3.50
N GLN A 89 6.43 -15.36 3.01
CA GLN A 89 7.45 -16.42 3.09
C GLN A 89 8.68 -16.05 2.26
N VAL A 90 8.49 -15.47 1.07
CA VAL A 90 9.59 -14.93 0.25
C VAL A 90 10.33 -13.82 0.98
N CYS A 91 9.63 -12.88 1.62
CA CYS A 91 10.26 -11.83 2.42
C CYS A 91 11.12 -12.40 3.55
N GLN A 92 10.63 -13.43 4.26
CA GLN A 92 11.38 -14.10 5.33
C GLN A 92 12.61 -14.84 4.78
N HIS A 93 12.44 -15.56 3.67
CA HIS A 93 13.52 -16.24 2.99
C HIS A 93 14.61 -15.24 2.57
N HIS A 94 14.23 -14.13 1.94
CA HIS A 94 15.14 -13.09 1.47
C HIS A 94 15.96 -12.49 2.62
N ARG A 95 15.29 -12.08 3.72
CA ARG A 95 15.97 -11.56 4.93
C ARG A 95 16.97 -12.55 5.51
N HIS A 96 16.69 -13.85 5.43
CA HIS A 96 17.58 -14.88 5.98
C HIS A 96 18.82 -15.09 5.10
N HIS A 97 18.66 -15.05 3.78
CA HIS A 97 19.74 -15.33 2.82
C HIS A 97 20.60 -14.10 2.50
N TYR A 98 20.01 -12.91 2.59
CA TYR A 98 20.67 -11.65 2.24
C TYR A 98 20.54 -10.65 3.41
N PRO A 99 21.17 -10.92 4.56
CA PRO A 99 21.20 -9.97 5.67
C PRO A 99 22.02 -8.73 5.29
N ASN A 100 21.80 -7.63 6.02
CA ASN A 100 22.46 -6.35 5.76
C ASN A 100 23.98 -6.47 5.58
N GLY A 101 24.51 -5.81 4.53
CA GLY A 101 25.93 -5.89 4.17
C GLY A 101 26.32 -7.16 3.41
N ASN A 102 25.34 -7.78 2.76
CA ASN A 102 25.45 -9.00 1.98
C ASN A 102 26.69 -9.03 1.05
N PRO A 103 27.59 -10.02 1.17
CA PRO A 103 28.80 -10.13 0.34
C PRO A 103 28.51 -10.51 -1.12
N HIS A 104 27.29 -10.94 -1.43
CA HIS A 104 26.90 -11.41 -2.76
C HIS A 104 26.48 -10.29 -3.72
N GLY A 105 26.44 -9.03 -3.28
CA GLY A 105 26.06 -7.88 -4.11
C GLY A 105 24.56 -7.80 -4.45
N ILE A 106 23.75 -8.74 -3.93
CA ILE A 106 22.29 -8.70 -4.02
C ILE A 106 21.74 -7.71 -2.99
N HIS A 107 20.82 -6.84 -3.43
CA HIS A 107 20.11 -5.88 -2.60
C HIS A 107 19.36 -6.60 -1.47
N ASP A 108 19.56 -6.14 -0.24
CA ASP A 108 19.09 -6.76 1.00
C ASP A 108 17.67 -6.34 1.40
N THR A 109 17.26 -5.13 1.00
CA THR A 109 15.93 -4.59 1.35
C THR A 109 14.88 -4.65 0.22
N LEU A 110 15.26 -4.62 -1.05
CA LEU A 110 14.35 -4.49 -2.20
C LEU A 110 14.34 -5.75 -3.05
N LEU A 111 13.15 -6.22 -3.42
CA LEU A 111 12.96 -7.39 -4.28
C LEU A 111 11.67 -7.29 -5.11
N LEU A 112 11.56 -8.13 -6.12
CA LEU A 112 10.36 -8.27 -6.96
C LEU A 112 9.75 -9.67 -6.80
N ILE A 113 8.41 -9.77 -6.88
CA ILE A 113 7.69 -11.05 -6.83
C ILE A 113 6.63 -11.16 -7.93
N PHE A 114 6.72 -12.21 -8.74
CA PHE A 114 5.67 -12.69 -9.63
C PHE A 114 4.79 -13.71 -8.88
N ASP A 115 3.63 -13.25 -8.43
CA ASP A 115 2.72 -14.03 -7.59
C ASP A 115 1.39 -14.40 -8.27
N ALA A 116 1.08 -13.80 -9.42
CA ALA A 116 -0.17 -13.98 -10.13
C ALA A 116 0.07 -14.35 -11.60
N PRO A 117 -0.88 -15.06 -12.24
CA PRO A 117 -0.87 -15.20 -13.69
C PRO A 117 -1.09 -13.86 -14.39
N ASN A 118 -0.61 -13.74 -15.62
CA ASN A 118 -0.75 -12.55 -16.47
C ASN A 118 -0.25 -11.24 -15.81
N PRO A 119 1.04 -11.14 -15.48
CA PRO A 119 1.63 -10.01 -14.76
C PRO A 119 1.53 -8.69 -15.54
N SER A 120 1.34 -8.73 -16.87
CA SER A 120 1.10 -7.53 -17.67
C SER A 120 -0.24 -6.84 -17.35
N ILE A 121 -1.22 -7.61 -16.85
CA ILE A 121 -2.54 -7.11 -16.45
C ILE A 121 -2.59 -6.93 -14.94
N ARG A 122 -2.15 -7.96 -14.20
CA ARG A 122 -2.23 -8.02 -12.74
C ARG A 122 -1.09 -7.28 -12.04
N GLY A 123 -0.06 -6.86 -12.76
CA GLY A 123 1.18 -6.37 -12.16
C GLY A 123 1.97 -7.46 -11.42
N ILE A 124 3.07 -7.03 -10.80
CA ILE A 124 3.93 -7.79 -9.90
C ILE A 124 4.14 -6.99 -8.61
N LEU A 125 4.58 -7.64 -7.55
CA LEU A 125 4.88 -6.98 -6.28
C LEU A 125 6.30 -6.44 -6.32
N LEU A 126 6.45 -5.13 -6.13
CA LEU A 126 7.68 -4.51 -5.68
C LEU A 126 7.62 -4.44 -4.16
N VAL A 127 8.63 -5.01 -3.50
CA VAL A 127 8.64 -5.22 -2.06
C VAL A 127 9.82 -4.52 -1.42
N ASN A 128 9.56 -3.84 -0.30
CA ASN A 128 10.56 -3.39 0.64
C ASN A 128 10.46 -4.24 1.92
N VAL A 129 11.42 -5.15 2.13
CA VAL A 129 11.43 -6.03 3.31
C VAL A 129 11.83 -5.30 4.59
N HIS A 130 12.32 -4.07 4.50
CA HIS A 130 12.73 -3.25 5.64
C HIS A 130 12.14 -1.83 5.55
N ALA A 131 10.83 -1.73 5.30
CA ALA A 131 10.14 -0.44 5.25
C ALA A 131 10.19 0.28 6.61
N TYR A 132 10.07 1.61 6.56
CA TYR A 132 10.29 2.53 7.69
C TYR A 132 9.38 2.28 8.91
N HIS A 133 8.21 1.69 8.69
CA HIS A 133 7.24 1.34 9.73
C HIS A 133 7.52 -0.02 10.40
N GLY A 134 8.60 -0.71 10.01
CA GLY A 134 9.06 -1.95 10.66
C GLY A 134 8.40 -3.24 10.18
N TYR A 135 7.52 -3.17 9.18
CA TYR A 135 6.92 -4.34 8.51
C TYR A 135 7.50 -4.43 7.09
N ALA A 136 7.49 -5.63 6.49
CA ALA A 136 7.66 -5.70 5.04
C ALA A 136 6.44 -5.01 4.40
N ASP A 137 6.65 -4.33 3.29
CA ASP A 137 5.60 -3.63 2.56
C ASP A 137 5.74 -3.86 1.07
N ALA A 138 4.65 -3.69 0.34
CA ALA A 138 4.64 -3.89 -1.09
C ALA A 138 3.66 -2.99 -1.82
N ILE A 139 4.06 -2.60 -3.03
CA ILE A 139 3.20 -1.99 -4.03
C ILE A 139 3.15 -2.87 -5.27
N ARG A 140 2.04 -2.80 -6.01
CA ARG A 140 1.82 -3.61 -7.19
C ARG A 140 1.94 -2.74 -8.43
N LEU A 141 2.86 -3.11 -9.32
CA LEU A 141 3.19 -2.31 -10.50
C LEU A 141 3.31 -3.23 -11.71
N ARG A 142 3.14 -2.69 -12.93
CA ARG A 142 3.51 -3.45 -14.13
C ARG A 142 5.00 -3.80 -14.10
N PRO A 143 5.44 -4.92 -14.69
CA PRO A 143 6.85 -5.34 -14.65
C PRO A 143 7.85 -4.28 -15.10
N ASP A 144 7.56 -3.55 -16.18
CA ASP A 144 8.41 -2.47 -16.70
C ASP A 144 8.58 -1.32 -15.70
N THR A 145 7.47 -0.89 -15.11
CA THR A 145 7.38 0.17 -14.12
C THR A 145 8.06 -0.27 -12.82
N ALA A 146 7.80 -1.50 -12.37
CA ALA A 146 8.44 -2.09 -11.20
C ALA A 146 9.98 -2.13 -11.34
N GLY A 147 10.48 -2.48 -12.53
CA GLY A 147 11.91 -2.42 -12.84
C GLY A 147 12.46 -1.00 -12.71
N MET A 148 11.76 -0.01 -13.28
CA MET A 148 12.18 1.39 -13.16
C MET A 148 12.18 1.89 -11.71
N THR A 149 11.12 1.57 -10.98
CA THR A 149 10.96 1.99 -9.59
C THR A 149 11.98 1.34 -8.66
N ILE A 150 12.26 0.03 -8.80
CA ILE A 150 13.26 -0.63 -7.95
C ILE A 150 14.66 -0.05 -8.16
N ALA A 151 15.02 0.26 -9.42
CA ALA A 151 16.28 0.93 -9.74
C ALA A 151 16.33 2.35 -9.14
N SER A 152 15.25 3.12 -9.26
CA SER A 152 15.15 4.48 -8.69
C SER A 152 15.30 4.49 -7.16
N LEU A 153 14.63 3.54 -6.49
CA LEU A 153 14.73 3.38 -5.03
C LEU A 153 16.14 3.00 -4.60
N ALA A 154 16.80 2.09 -5.31
CA ALA A 154 18.15 1.65 -4.97
C ALA A 154 19.21 2.75 -5.16
N MET A 155 19.06 3.60 -6.19
CA MET A 155 19.92 4.77 -6.39
C MET A 155 19.59 5.93 -5.43
N GLY A 156 18.48 5.83 -4.68
CA GLY A 156 17.98 6.90 -3.82
C GLY A 156 17.49 8.12 -4.60
N SER A 157 17.10 7.97 -5.87
CA SER A 157 16.46 9.04 -6.65
C SER A 157 14.98 9.21 -6.30
N SER A 158 14.38 8.20 -5.68
CA SER A 158 13.06 8.25 -5.06
C SER A 158 13.12 7.56 -3.69
N ASP A 159 12.07 7.70 -2.90
CA ASP A 159 11.92 7.08 -1.59
C ASP A 159 10.65 6.22 -1.53
N TRP A 160 10.62 5.27 -0.59
CA TRP A 160 9.53 4.30 -0.47
C TRP A 160 8.17 4.95 -0.19
N LEU A 161 8.13 6.04 0.58
CA LEU A 161 6.87 6.71 0.91
C LEU A 161 6.27 7.33 -0.35
N THR A 162 7.08 8.03 -1.14
CA THR A 162 6.65 8.66 -2.40
C THR A 162 6.12 7.63 -3.40
N GLU A 163 6.85 6.53 -3.61
CA GLU A 163 6.39 5.45 -4.52
C GLU A 163 5.10 4.81 -4.03
N ARG A 164 4.95 4.68 -2.70
CA ARG A 164 3.74 4.14 -2.09
C ARG A 164 2.54 5.06 -2.28
N GLU A 165 2.70 6.38 -2.16
CA GLU A 165 1.66 7.36 -2.47
C GLU A 165 1.25 7.31 -3.94
N GLY A 166 2.23 7.22 -4.85
CA GLY A 166 2.00 7.08 -6.28
C GLY A 166 1.21 5.82 -6.65
N ALA A 167 1.38 4.72 -5.91
CA ALA A 167 0.63 3.49 -6.13
C ALA A 167 -0.89 3.62 -5.82
N PHE A 168 -1.31 4.69 -5.16
CA PHE A 168 -2.73 5.01 -4.93
C PHE A 168 -3.29 5.99 -5.97
N ASP A 169 -2.50 6.42 -6.95
CA ASP A 169 -2.97 7.32 -8.01
C ASP A 169 -4.03 6.62 -8.87
N GLU A 170 -5.24 7.19 -8.91
CA GLU A 170 -6.38 6.69 -9.69
C GLU A 170 -6.08 6.60 -11.20
N SER A 171 -5.09 7.35 -11.71
CA SER A 171 -4.63 7.22 -13.09
C SER A 171 -3.92 5.90 -13.39
N LEU A 172 -3.53 5.13 -12.36
CA LEU A 172 -3.01 3.77 -12.46
C LEU A 172 -4.09 2.69 -12.27
N ALA A 173 -5.36 3.07 -12.12
CA ALA A 173 -6.48 2.15 -11.85
C ALA A 173 -6.65 1.04 -12.89
N ASP A 174 -6.21 1.26 -14.13
CA ASP A 174 -6.27 0.27 -15.23
C ASP A 174 -5.36 -0.94 -14.99
N VAL A 175 -4.33 -0.81 -14.14
CA VAL A 175 -3.39 -1.88 -13.76
C VAL A 175 -3.72 -2.45 -12.39
N GLN A 176 -4.20 -1.61 -11.48
CA GLN A 176 -4.57 -1.98 -10.13
C GLN A 176 -5.82 -1.19 -9.75
N PRO A 177 -7.03 -1.76 -9.79
CA PRO A 177 -8.15 -1.10 -9.13
C PRO A 177 -7.75 -0.95 -7.67
N VAL A 178 -7.58 0.28 -7.19
CA VAL A 178 -7.27 0.56 -5.78
C VAL A 178 -8.51 0.12 -5.00
N PRO A 179 -8.51 -1.02 -4.29
CA PRO A 179 -9.67 -1.41 -3.51
C PRO A 179 -9.90 -0.36 -2.42
N ARG A 180 -11.01 0.37 -2.52
CA ARG A 180 -11.56 1.08 -1.37
C ARG A 180 -12.31 0.06 -0.52
N PHE A 181 -12.16 0.11 0.79
CA PHE A 181 -12.82 -0.80 1.72
C PHE A 181 -13.96 -0.09 2.45
N ILE A 182 -14.91 -0.85 2.97
CA ILE A 182 -15.94 -0.30 3.87
C ILE A 182 -15.47 -0.44 5.32
N LEU A 183 -15.50 0.68 6.05
CA LEU A 183 -15.34 0.72 7.50
C LEU A 183 -16.71 0.93 8.15
N TYR A 184 -17.30 -0.14 8.69
CA TYR A 184 -18.54 -0.03 9.45
C TYR A 184 -18.25 0.50 10.86
N ASN A 185 -18.67 1.72 11.15
CA ASN A 185 -18.57 2.29 12.48
C ASN A 185 -19.87 2.03 13.23
N THR A 186 -19.84 1.07 14.18
CA THR A 186 -21.00 0.74 15.01
C THR A 186 -21.11 1.56 16.28
N VAL A 187 -20.16 2.46 16.52
CA VAL A 187 -20.08 3.34 17.68
C VAL A 187 -19.74 4.78 17.26
N PRO A 188 -20.49 5.39 16.31
CA PRO A 188 -20.12 6.65 15.68
C PRO A 188 -20.03 7.84 16.65
N ASP A 189 -20.77 7.80 17.75
CA ASP A 189 -20.79 8.88 18.74
C ASP A 189 -19.73 8.71 19.85
N ALA A 190 -18.95 7.62 19.82
CA ALA A 190 -17.93 7.40 20.84
C ALA A 190 -16.73 8.35 20.63
N PRO A 191 -16.19 8.99 21.68
CA PRO A 191 -15.06 9.93 21.55
C PRO A 191 -13.81 9.34 20.90
N PHE A 192 -13.57 8.04 21.04
CA PHE A 192 -12.41 7.39 20.41
C PHE A 192 -12.62 7.08 18.92
N SER A 193 -13.87 7.11 18.42
CA SER A 193 -14.21 6.60 17.10
C SER A 193 -13.59 7.41 15.95
N GLN A 194 -13.57 8.75 16.04
CA GLN A 194 -12.96 9.60 15.02
C GLN A 194 -11.45 9.33 14.89
N LYS A 195 -10.76 9.22 16.03
CA LYS A 195 -9.35 8.84 16.07
C LYS A 195 -9.14 7.45 15.47
N ALA A 196 -9.98 6.49 15.84
CA ALA A 196 -9.89 5.12 15.34
C ALA A 196 -10.08 5.03 13.82
N VAL A 197 -11.05 5.76 13.28
CA VAL A 197 -11.27 5.87 11.82
C VAL A 197 -10.02 6.42 11.14
N ARG A 198 -9.46 7.52 11.65
CA ARG A 198 -8.26 8.12 11.09
C ARG A 198 -7.05 7.19 11.14
N ASP A 199 -6.84 6.52 12.28
CA ASP A 199 -5.72 5.59 12.46
C ASP A 199 -5.83 4.39 11.48
N ILE A 200 -7.04 3.91 11.22
CA ILE A 200 -7.30 2.85 10.24
C ILE A 200 -7.12 3.35 8.81
N ASP A 201 -7.62 4.54 8.48
CA ASP A 201 -7.53 5.05 7.11
C ASP A 201 -6.09 5.39 6.70
N LEU A 202 -5.32 6.00 7.62
CA LEU A 202 -3.89 6.26 7.41
C LEU A 202 -3.05 4.98 7.46
N GLY A 203 -3.44 4.01 8.27
CA GLY A 203 -2.66 2.80 8.49
C GLY A 203 -1.22 3.08 8.93
N LEU A 204 -0.26 2.32 8.38
CA LEU A 204 1.16 2.50 8.61
C LEU A 204 1.79 3.63 7.76
N HIS A 205 0.99 4.38 6.98
CA HIS A 205 1.47 5.40 6.02
C HIS A 205 2.39 6.46 6.63
N LEU A 206 2.04 7.01 7.78
CA LEU A 206 2.79 8.12 8.38
C LEU A 206 3.56 7.71 9.66
N ILE A 207 3.77 6.41 9.88
CA ILE A 207 4.50 5.95 11.06
C ILE A 207 5.99 6.18 10.86
N ASN A 208 6.68 6.75 11.85
CA ASN A 208 8.13 7.01 11.81
C ASN A 208 8.63 7.91 10.67
N THR A 209 7.72 8.55 9.92
CA THR A 209 8.07 9.58 8.94
C THR A 209 8.13 10.91 9.68
N SER A 210 9.34 11.40 9.99
CA SER A 210 9.50 12.76 10.51
C SER A 210 8.98 13.76 9.47
N PRO A 211 8.21 14.81 9.84
CA PRO A 211 7.74 15.85 8.90
C PRO A 211 8.86 16.75 8.34
N SER A 212 10.12 16.41 8.58
CA SER A 212 11.29 17.19 8.18
C SER A 212 11.93 16.60 6.91
N GLY A 213 11.39 16.96 5.75
CA GLY A 213 11.99 16.57 4.47
C GLY A 213 11.07 16.77 3.26
N GLY A 214 10.79 18.03 2.89
CA GLY A 214 10.52 18.35 1.48
C GLY A 214 9.14 18.06 0.88
N ALA A 215 8.17 17.46 1.59
CA ALA A 215 6.77 17.46 1.15
C ALA A 215 6.07 18.79 1.52
N SER A 216 6.48 19.87 0.84
CA SER A 216 5.70 21.10 0.77
C SER A 216 4.40 20.82 0.00
N GLY A 217 3.38 20.33 0.69
CA GLY A 217 2.06 20.09 0.11
C GLY A 217 0.98 19.65 1.10
N MET A 218 1.35 19.01 2.21
CA MET A 218 0.44 18.82 3.34
C MET A 218 1.10 19.40 4.57
N ALA A 219 1.10 20.73 4.64
CA ALA A 219 1.20 21.40 5.92
C ALA A 219 0.18 20.72 6.85
N ALA A 220 0.62 20.46 8.08
CA ALA A 220 -0.26 20.28 9.21
C ALA A 220 -1.09 21.57 9.38
N ASP A 221 -2.07 21.72 8.50
CA ASP A 221 -3.12 22.71 8.58
C ASP A 221 -4.11 22.14 9.61
N ASP A 222 -4.46 22.96 10.59
CA ASP A 222 -5.38 22.64 11.69
C ASP A 222 -6.83 22.39 11.23
N ASN A 223 -7.04 22.02 9.96
CA ASN A 223 -8.26 21.41 9.45
C ASN A 223 -8.31 19.92 9.87
N GLN A 224 -8.43 19.70 11.18
CA GLN A 224 -8.56 18.40 11.84
C GLN A 224 -9.87 17.65 11.53
N ASP A 225 -10.69 18.14 10.59
CA ASP A 225 -12.07 17.67 10.36
C ASP A 225 -12.28 16.87 9.07
N GLN A 226 -11.27 16.67 8.24
CA GLN A 226 -11.41 15.78 7.09
C GLN A 226 -10.88 14.40 7.47
N CYS A 227 -11.79 13.47 7.77
CA CYS A 227 -11.55 12.06 7.50
C CYS A 227 -11.07 12.00 6.05
N LEU A 228 -9.77 11.82 5.86
CA LEU A 228 -9.28 11.36 4.58
C LEU A 228 -10.01 10.03 4.36
N GLU A 229 -10.70 9.89 3.23
CA GLU A 229 -11.29 8.61 2.82
C GLU A 229 -10.31 7.91 1.88
N PHE A 230 -9.04 7.86 2.28
CA PHE A 230 -7.94 7.44 1.42
C PHE A 230 -8.10 5.98 1.02
N ARG A 231 -8.43 5.13 1.99
CA ARG A 231 -8.62 3.68 1.78
C ARG A 231 -9.98 3.19 2.21
N PHE A 232 -10.64 3.89 3.12
CA PHE A 232 -11.89 3.46 3.69
C PHE A 232 -13.01 4.46 3.45
N GLN A 233 -14.17 3.93 3.04
CA GLN A 233 -15.43 4.64 3.16
C GLN A 233 -16.12 4.28 4.47
N VAL A 234 -16.38 5.30 5.29
CA VAL A 234 -16.97 5.11 6.61
C VAL A 234 -18.48 4.99 6.48
N VAL A 235 -19.05 3.92 7.05
CA VAL A 235 -20.49 3.68 7.08
C VAL A 235 -20.95 3.55 8.52
N PRO A 236 -21.68 4.55 9.05
CA PRO A 236 -22.35 4.41 10.33
C PRO A 236 -23.30 3.21 10.30
N SER A 237 -23.27 2.40 11.34
CA SER A 237 -24.07 1.19 11.45
C SER A 237 -24.61 1.01 12.86
N ASN A 238 -25.82 0.51 13.01
CA ASN A 238 -26.34 0.02 14.30
C ASN A 238 -26.50 -1.51 14.30
N SER A 239 -25.98 -2.16 13.26
CA SER A 239 -26.20 -3.57 12.98
C SER A 239 -25.05 -4.41 13.50
N GLY A 240 -25.37 -5.57 14.07
CA GLY A 240 -24.38 -6.58 14.45
C GLY A 240 -23.69 -7.21 13.24
N LEU A 241 -22.61 -7.96 13.51
CA LEU A 241 -21.72 -8.52 12.50
C LEU A 241 -22.43 -9.39 11.44
N ASP A 242 -23.38 -10.25 11.83
CA ASP A 242 -24.11 -11.12 10.89
C ASP A 242 -24.97 -10.34 9.88
N ALA A 243 -25.58 -9.24 10.35
CA ALA A 243 -26.33 -8.34 9.50
C ALA A 243 -25.40 -7.56 8.55
N ILE A 244 -24.21 -7.18 9.04
CA ILE A 244 -23.17 -6.57 8.19
C ILE A 244 -22.75 -7.55 7.09
N TYR A 245 -22.41 -8.80 7.42
CA TYR A 245 -22.07 -9.81 6.41
C TYR A 245 -23.16 -9.96 5.33
N THR A 246 -24.43 -9.94 5.74
CA THR A 246 -25.56 -10.16 4.83
C THR A 246 -25.72 -9.02 3.82
N ARG A 247 -25.50 -7.77 4.25
CA ARG A 247 -25.69 -6.58 3.38
C ARG A 247 -24.42 -6.08 2.71
N HIS A 248 -23.25 -6.52 3.16
CA HIS A 248 -21.98 -5.90 2.79
C HIS A 248 -21.77 -5.87 1.28
N ASN A 249 -22.07 -6.96 0.58
CA ASN A 249 -21.94 -7.03 -0.87
C ASN A 249 -22.70 -5.89 -1.57
N THR A 250 -23.98 -5.70 -1.23
CA THR A 250 -24.80 -4.61 -1.79
C THR A 250 -24.23 -3.24 -1.42
N THR A 251 -23.89 -3.02 -0.15
CA THR A 251 -23.32 -1.74 0.30
C THR A 251 -22.00 -1.41 -0.40
N ALA A 252 -21.12 -2.40 -0.57
CA ALA A 252 -19.83 -2.23 -1.22
C ALA A 252 -19.99 -1.95 -2.72
N GLN A 253 -20.90 -2.64 -3.40
CA GLN A 253 -21.22 -2.37 -4.81
C GLN A 253 -21.75 -0.96 -5.04
N GLU A 254 -22.69 -0.49 -4.20
CA GLU A 254 -23.25 0.87 -4.27
C GLU A 254 -22.17 1.95 -4.07
N LYS A 255 -21.10 1.61 -3.35
CA LYS A 255 -20.01 2.50 -2.97
C LYS A 255 -18.76 2.35 -3.82
N GLY A 256 -18.73 1.40 -4.77
CA GLY A 256 -17.51 1.09 -5.52
C GLY A 256 -16.37 0.59 -4.64
N ALA A 257 -16.69 -0.16 -3.58
CA ALA A 257 -15.74 -0.72 -2.63
C ALA A 257 -15.58 -2.24 -2.78
N ASP A 258 -14.58 -2.80 -2.13
CA ASP A 258 -14.32 -4.23 -2.08
C ASP A 258 -15.52 -4.97 -1.45
N THR A 259 -15.99 -6.02 -2.12
CA THR A 259 -17.16 -6.82 -1.72
C THR A 259 -16.78 -8.05 -0.89
N SER A 260 -15.48 -8.36 -0.84
CA SER A 260 -14.90 -9.53 -0.22
C SER A 260 -14.36 -9.25 1.18
N VAL A 261 -13.99 -8.01 1.48
CA VAL A 261 -13.36 -7.60 2.74
C VAL A 261 -13.98 -6.31 3.28
N PHE A 262 -14.23 -6.29 4.59
CA PHE A 262 -14.63 -5.08 5.32
C PHE A 262 -13.99 -5.02 6.71
N VAL A 263 -14.04 -3.82 7.30
CA VAL A 263 -13.55 -3.57 8.65
C VAL A 263 -14.69 -3.03 9.52
N VAL A 264 -14.69 -3.37 10.80
CA VAL A 264 -15.68 -2.93 11.79
C VAL A 264 -14.99 -2.27 12.98
N LEU A 265 -15.47 -1.08 13.33
CA LEU A 265 -15.24 -0.42 14.60
C LEU A 265 -16.46 -0.65 15.49
N ASP A 266 -16.29 -1.46 16.53
CA ASP A 266 -17.32 -1.74 17.52
C ASP A 266 -16.86 -1.42 18.94
N GLU A 267 -17.71 -1.71 19.92
CA GLU A 267 -17.44 -1.44 21.34
C GLU A 267 -16.17 -2.15 21.84
N ALA A 268 -15.77 -3.26 21.20
CA ALA A 268 -14.57 -3.99 21.57
C ALA A 268 -13.29 -3.34 21.03
N TYR A 269 -13.37 -2.35 20.13
CA TYR A 269 -12.19 -1.74 19.49
C TYR A 269 -11.13 -1.26 20.48
N ALA A 270 -11.53 -0.60 21.57
CA ALA A 270 -10.58 -0.08 22.55
C ALA A 270 -9.77 -1.18 23.24
N ARG A 271 -10.33 -2.39 23.37
CA ARG A 271 -9.67 -3.53 24.00
C ARG A 271 -9.00 -4.44 22.97
N ASP A 272 -9.68 -4.77 21.88
CA ASP A 272 -9.26 -5.83 20.97
C ASP A 272 -8.84 -5.30 19.59
N GLY A 273 -9.05 -4.01 19.31
CA GLY A 273 -8.79 -3.42 18.00
C GLY A 273 -9.92 -3.66 17.00
N ALA A 274 -9.67 -3.24 15.76
CA ALA A 274 -10.64 -3.33 14.67
C ALA A 274 -10.89 -4.78 14.28
N LEU A 275 -12.12 -5.11 13.92
CA LEU A 275 -12.45 -6.42 13.37
C LEU A 275 -12.32 -6.36 11.85
N ILE A 276 -11.47 -7.20 11.29
CA ILE A 276 -11.28 -7.34 9.84
C ILE A 276 -11.96 -8.64 9.43
N ALA A 277 -12.82 -8.57 8.42
CA ALA A 277 -13.69 -9.67 8.01
C ALA A 277 -13.59 -9.94 6.51
N GLN A 278 -13.60 -11.23 6.16
CA GLN A 278 -13.69 -11.74 4.79
C GLN A 278 -15.06 -12.40 4.57
N THR A 279 -15.76 -12.05 3.49
CA THR A 279 -17.10 -12.56 3.17
C THR A 279 -17.09 -13.88 2.39
N THR A 280 -15.95 -14.27 1.83
CA THR A 280 -15.79 -15.56 1.15
C THR A 280 -16.06 -16.71 2.13
N GLU A 281 -16.84 -17.71 1.71
CA GLU A 281 -17.16 -18.85 2.56
C GLU A 281 -15.99 -19.85 2.67
N PRO A 282 -15.67 -20.38 3.87
CA PRO A 282 -16.31 -20.05 5.15
C PRO A 282 -15.92 -18.65 5.60
N ARG A 283 -16.88 -17.86 6.10
CA ARG A 283 -16.62 -16.51 6.63
C ARG A 283 -15.54 -16.55 7.69
N ARG A 284 -14.55 -15.66 7.58
CA ARG A 284 -13.44 -15.54 8.53
C ARG A 284 -13.32 -14.10 8.99
N HIS A 285 -12.97 -13.92 10.25
CA HIS A 285 -12.59 -12.63 10.78
C HIS A 285 -11.46 -12.79 11.81
N PHE A 286 -10.78 -11.69 12.11
CA PHE A 286 -9.82 -11.58 13.19
C PHE A 286 -9.78 -10.12 13.67
N ARG A 287 -9.12 -9.90 14.81
CA ARG A 287 -8.96 -8.59 15.42
C ARG A 287 -7.52 -8.11 15.20
N CYS A 288 -7.35 -6.82 14.96
CA CYS A 288 -6.04 -6.18 14.84
C CYS A 288 -6.07 -4.81 15.50
N ARG A 289 -5.09 -4.54 16.36
CA ARG A 289 -4.96 -3.25 17.04
C ARG A 289 -4.20 -2.23 16.20
N GLY A 290 -4.40 -0.96 16.52
CA GLY A 290 -3.60 0.13 15.99
C GLY A 290 -3.64 0.28 14.47
N PRO A 291 -2.64 0.98 13.90
CA PRO A 291 -2.67 1.35 12.48
C PRO A 291 -2.40 0.17 11.52
N LEU A 292 -1.83 -0.95 11.99
CA LEU A 292 -1.68 -2.15 11.17
C LEU A 292 -3.04 -2.65 10.64
N ALA A 293 -4.12 -2.44 11.40
CA ALA A 293 -5.46 -2.82 10.99
C ALA A 293 -5.93 -2.17 9.68
N GLY A 294 -5.39 -0.99 9.36
CA GLY A 294 -5.63 -0.29 8.09
C GLY A 294 -4.88 -0.87 6.89
N GLU A 295 -3.78 -1.59 7.14
CA GLU A 295 -2.93 -2.15 6.08
C GLU A 295 -3.31 -3.56 5.67
N LEU A 296 -3.73 -4.38 6.64
CA LEU A 296 -3.97 -5.81 6.38
C LEU A 296 -5.02 -6.06 5.28
N PRO A 297 -6.14 -5.31 5.19
CA PRO A 297 -7.07 -5.44 4.05
C PRO A 297 -6.39 -5.14 2.72
N TRP A 298 -5.56 -4.10 2.68
CA TRP A 298 -4.82 -3.71 1.48
C TRP A 298 -3.83 -4.79 1.04
N TRP A 299 -2.97 -5.25 1.95
CA TRP A 299 -2.01 -6.32 1.66
C TRP A 299 -2.68 -7.63 1.23
N ALA A 300 -3.86 -7.94 1.78
CA ALA A 300 -4.65 -9.08 1.34
C ALA A 300 -5.15 -8.89 -0.11
N ALA A 301 -5.70 -7.72 -0.42
CA ALA A 301 -6.25 -7.43 -1.74
C ALA A 301 -5.17 -7.34 -2.84
N THR A 302 -3.97 -6.86 -2.51
CA THR A 302 -2.84 -6.81 -3.45
C THR A 302 -2.12 -8.16 -3.61
N GLY A 303 -2.46 -9.17 -2.82
CA GLY A 303 -1.80 -10.48 -2.84
C GLY A 303 -0.48 -10.54 -2.06
N PHE A 304 -0.10 -9.44 -1.38
CA PHE A 304 1.12 -9.41 -0.57
C PHE A 304 1.01 -10.21 0.74
N ALA A 305 -0.19 -10.40 1.25
CA ALA A 305 -0.47 -11.27 2.39
C ALA A 305 -1.63 -12.21 2.05
N THR A 306 -1.49 -13.49 2.37
CA THR A 306 -2.67 -14.36 2.45
C THR A 306 -3.51 -14.00 3.68
N TRP A 307 -4.73 -14.51 3.76
CA TRP A 307 -5.57 -14.29 4.95
C TRP A 307 -4.92 -14.86 6.23
N ASP A 308 -4.23 -16.00 6.11
CA ASP A 308 -3.54 -16.62 7.23
C ASP A 308 -2.28 -15.81 7.61
N ASP A 309 -1.56 -15.23 6.63
CA ASP A 309 -0.48 -14.29 6.89
C ASP A 309 -0.98 -13.04 7.62
N ALA A 310 -2.08 -12.45 7.16
CA ALA A 310 -2.68 -11.26 7.77
C ALA A 310 -3.11 -11.51 9.21
N ARG A 311 -3.76 -12.65 9.47
CA ARG A 311 -4.11 -13.09 10.83
C ARG A 311 -2.87 -13.29 11.71
N ALA A 312 -1.82 -13.92 11.19
CA ALA A 312 -0.59 -14.14 11.94
C ALA A 312 0.13 -12.82 12.27
N LEU A 313 0.11 -11.85 11.36
CA LEU A 313 0.65 -10.51 11.58
C LEU A 313 -0.12 -9.77 12.69
N ALA A 314 -1.45 -9.82 12.65
CA ALA A 314 -2.29 -9.22 13.69
C ALA A 314 -1.98 -9.80 15.09
N SER A 315 -1.84 -11.11 15.21
CA SER A 315 -1.54 -11.76 16.50
C SER A 315 -0.14 -11.44 17.03
N ARG A 316 0.85 -11.22 16.16
CA ARG A 316 2.23 -10.88 16.58
C ARG A 316 2.33 -9.47 17.16
N GLN A 317 1.43 -8.56 16.76
CA GLN A 317 1.40 -7.22 17.32
C GLN A 317 1.04 -7.26 18.80
N ASP A 318 0.08 -8.10 19.20
CA ASP A 318 -0.32 -8.27 20.60
C ASP A 318 0.89 -8.68 21.47
N GLU A 319 1.74 -9.60 20.98
CA GLU A 319 2.95 -10.01 21.69
C GLU A 319 4.02 -8.91 21.81
N GLN A 320 4.10 -8.00 20.83
CA GLN A 320 5.04 -6.88 20.86
C GLN A 320 4.57 -5.74 21.75
N GLU A 321 3.26 -5.48 21.80
CA GLU A 321 2.65 -4.52 22.71
C GLU A 321 2.72 -5.02 24.17
N GLU A 322 2.46 -6.30 24.44
CA GLU A 322 2.61 -6.91 25.76
C GLU A 322 4.05 -6.86 26.28
N LYS A 323 5.07 -6.98 25.41
CA LYS A 323 6.48 -6.86 25.80
C LYS A 323 6.94 -5.42 26.04
N ARG A 324 6.15 -4.43 25.62
CA ARG A 324 6.44 -2.99 25.79
C ARG A 324 5.65 -2.34 26.92
N ALA A 325 4.59 -2.98 27.43
CA ALA A 325 3.79 -2.57 28.57
C ALA A 325 4.40 -3.07 29.90
#